data_AF-E1QZ14-F1
#
_entry.id   AF-E1QZ14-F1
#
_cell.length_a   1.000
_cell.length_b   1.000
_cell.length_c   1.000
_cell.angle_alpha   90.00
_cell.angle_beta   90.00
_cell.angle_gamma   90.00
#
_symmetry.space_group_name_H-M   'P 1'
#
loop_
_entity.id
_entity.type
_entity.pdbx_description
1 polymer ?
#
loop_
_entity_poly.entity_id
_entity_poly.type
_entity_poly.pdbx_seq_one_letter_code
_entity_poly.pdbx_strand_id
1 'polypeptide(L)'
;MQRDALVRVQATGSYGSVFSVGEDGVCEVGLIDPVADDYSLKLPQLTLEELPWPPAGAEAALIERLALFHLRVRRGMDVDHAFEVYLGRNEGGDLELWFAPGASRAERCVTLDECGEGLVREALVGLRLDAWRSGGGATPSLGSWSWSAEVIGDGMGMAGYGRAVAAEGLAGVVAALARLGLPVECAPGDGPRACL
;
A
#
# COMPACT_ATOMS: atom_id res chain seq x y z
N MET A 1 0.56 18.92 -7.26
CA MET A 1 1.05 18.06 -6.19
C MET A 1 0.63 18.58 -4.85
N GLN A 2 0.12 17.68 -4.03
CA GLN A 2 -0.31 17.94 -2.67
C GLN A 2 0.24 16.84 -1.77
N ARG A 3 0.24 17.09 -0.46
CA ARG A 3 0.44 16.04 0.52
C ARG A 3 -0.52 14.88 0.25
N ASP A 4 -0.07 13.67 0.52
CA ASP A 4 -0.79 12.42 0.34
C ASP A 4 -1.10 12.10 -1.14
N ALA A 5 -0.47 12.79 -2.09
CA ALA A 5 -0.53 12.40 -3.50
C ALA A 5 0.33 11.16 -3.74
N LEU A 6 -0.22 10.17 -4.46
CA LEU A 6 0.58 9.10 -5.03
C LEU A 6 1.35 9.63 -6.23
N VAL A 7 2.64 9.28 -6.30
CA VAL A 7 3.54 9.78 -7.32
C VAL A 7 4.40 8.67 -7.90
N ARG A 8 4.81 8.85 -9.15
CA ARG A 8 5.90 8.12 -9.78
C ARG A 8 7.14 9.01 -9.83
N VAL A 9 8.27 8.49 -9.38
CA VAL A 9 9.58 9.16 -9.47
C VAL A 9 10.13 8.92 -10.87
N GLN A 10 10.31 9.99 -11.66
CA GLN A 10 10.68 9.85 -13.07
C GLN A 10 12.04 9.18 -13.29
N ALA A 11 13.01 9.45 -12.41
CA ALA A 11 14.37 8.96 -12.56
C ALA A 11 14.51 7.44 -12.36
N THR A 12 13.73 6.88 -11.44
CA THR A 12 13.82 5.46 -11.06
C THR A 12 12.63 4.64 -11.52
N GLY A 13 11.52 5.29 -11.87
CA GLY A 13 10.23 4.64 -12.10
C GLY A 13 9.53 4.17 -10.83
N SER A 14 10.14 4.34 -9.65
CA SER A 14 9.60 3.94 -8.34
C SER A 14 8.33 4.72 -8.01
N TYR A 15 7.49 4.15 -7.14
CA TYR A 15 6.30 4.80 -6.64
C TYR A 15 6.50 5.31 -5.21
N GLY A 16 5.75 6.33 -4.84
CA GLY A 16 5.81 6.93 -3.52
C GLY A 16 4.55 7.69 -3.14
N SER A 17 4.50 8.13 -1.89
CA SER A 17 3.51 9.08 -1.40
C SER A 17 4.18 10.36 -0.91
N VAL A 18 3.60 11.50 -1.24
CA VAL A 18 4.09 12.81 -0.82
C VAL A 18 3.75 13.05 0.65
N PHE A 19 4.74 13.16 1.53
CA PHE A 19 4.51 13.52 2.93
C PHE A 19 4.35 15.02 3.12
N SER A 20 5.11 15.82 2.35
CA SER A 20 5.08 17.27 2.44
C SER A 20 5.55 17.93 1.13
N VAL A 21 5.11 19.17 0.91
CA VAL A 21 5.55 20.03 -0.19
C VAL A 21 6.13 21.29 0.42
N GLY A 22 7.43 21.51 0.25
CA GLY A 22 8.14 22.70 0.71
C GLY A 22 7.84 23.93 -0.14
N GLU A 23 8.05 25.11 0.43
CA GLU A 23 7.87 26.40 -0.27
C GLU A 23 8.88 26.61 -1.41
N ASP A 24 10.00 25.89 -1.38
CA ASP A 24 11.07 25.87 -2.39
C ASP A 24 10.77 24.92 -3.57
N GLY A 25 9.60 24.26 -3.57
CA GLY A 25 9.22 23.29 -4.61
C GLY A 25 9.89 21.93 -4.46
N VAL A 26 10.48 21.63 -3.29
CA VAL A 26 10.98 20.29 -2.94
C VAL A 26 9.89 19.53 -2.19
N CYS A 27 9.59 18.32 -2.64
CA CYS A 27 8.67 17.40 -1.99
C CYS A 27 9.45 16.38 -1.16
N GLU A 28 8.96 16.08 0.05
CA GLU A 28 9.37 14.87 0.76
C GLU A 28 8.44 13.72 0.35
N VAL A 29 9.03 12.64 -0.17
CA VAL A 29 8.30 11.50 -0.72
C VAL A 29 8.72 10.24 0.03
N GLY A 30 7.79 9.56 0.69
CA GLY A 30 7.98 8.22 1.20
C GLY A 30 7.93 7.21 0.08
N LEU A 31 9.01 6.44 -0.12
CA LEU A 31 9.06 5.42 -1.17
C LEU A 31 8.21 4.22 -0.78
N ILE A 32 7.44 3.70 -1.73
CA ILE A 32 6.72 2.44 -1.59
C ILE A 32 7.58 1.36 -2.25
N ASP A 33 8.67 1.02 -1.57
CA ASP A 33 9.68 0.10 -2.06
C ASP A 33 10.25 -0.70 -0.88
N PRO A 34 10.09 -2.04 -0.84
CA PRO A 34 10.59 -2.86 0.26
C PRO A 34 12.13 -2.91 0.34
N VAL A 35 12.85 -2.53 -0.71
CA VAL A 35 14.32 -2.57 -0.76
C VAL A 35 14.98 -1.20 -0.58
N ALA A 36 14.21 -0.11 -0.53
CA ALA A 36 14.77 1.23 -0.37
C ALA A 36 15.55 1.37 0.95
N ASP A 37 16.77 1.91 0.85
CA ASP A 37 17.62 2.18 2.01
C ASP A 37 17.08 3.35 2.85
N ASP A 38 16.52 4.35 2.18
CA ASP A 38 15.90 5.51 2.81
C ASP A 38 14.37 5.40 2.78
N TYR A 39 13.75 5.66 3.93
CA TYR A 39 12.29 5.66 4.05
C TYR A 39 11.62 6.79 3.24
N SER A 40 12.27 7.94 3.14
CA SER A 40 11.80 9.08 2.35
C SER A 40 12.95 9.79 1.64
N LEU A 41 12.64 10.40 0.50
CA LEU A 41 13.56 11.21 -0.29
C LEU A 41 13.03 12.64 -0.41
N LYS A 42 13.96 13.60 -0.46
CA LYS A 42 13.65 14.99 -0.81
C LYS A 42 13.93 15.19 -2.30
N LEU A 43 12.88 15.39 -3.08
CA LEU A 43 12.93 15.43 -4.54
C LEU A 43 12.30 16.72 -5.06
N PRO A 44 12.86 17.37 -6.09
CA PRO A 44 12.19 18.49 -6.74
C PRO A 44 10.83 18.05 -7.31
N GLN A 45 9.78 18.86 -7.13
CA GLN A 45 8.43 18.51 -7.60
C GLN A 45 8.39 18.18 -9.10
N LEU A 46 9.26 18.81 -9.91
CA LEU A 46 9.34 18.60 -11.35
C LEU A 46 9.82 17.19 -11.75
N THR A 47 10.44 16.43 -10.84
CA THR A 47 10.88 15.04 -11.08
C THR A 47 9.83 14.00 -10.70
N LEU A 48 8.63 14.46 -10.30
CA LEU A 48 7.55 13.63 -9.80
C LEU A 48 6.35 13.75 -10.73
N GLU A 49 5.75 12.61 -11.06
CA GLU A 49 4.50 12.53 -11.80
C GLU A 49 3.39 12.13 -10.83
N GLU A 50 2.41 13.00 -10.60
CA GLU A 50 1.26 12.71 -9.75
C GLU A 50 0.32 11.72 -10.46
N LEU A 51 0.02 10.61 -9.79
CA LEU A 51 -0.88 9.59 -10.30
C LEU A 51 -2.33 10.04 -10.10
N PRO A 52 -3.14 10.11 -11.18
CA PRO A 52 -4.54 10.46 -11.06
C PRO A 52 -5.32 9.38 -10.31
N TRP A 53 -6.32 9.82 -9.56
CA TRP A 53 -7.35 8.93 -8.99
C TRP A 53 -8.14 8.26 -10.13
N PRO A 54 -8.45 6.96 -10.06
CA PRO A 54 -9.21 6.28 -11.12
C PRO A 54 -10.60 6.92 -11.29
N PRO A 55 -11.05 7.23 -12.52
CA PRO A 55 -12.43 7.62 -12.75
C PRO A 55 -13.37 6.47 -12.39
N ALA A 56 -14.62 6.79 -12.08
CA ALA A 56 -15.61 5.78 -11.69
C ALA A 56 -15.73 4.67 -12.75
N GLY A 57 -15.53 3.42 -12.33
CA GLY A 57 -15.55 2.24 -13.19
C GLY A 57 -14.20 1.84 -13.80
N ALA A 58 -13.13 2.61 -13.58
CA ALA A 58 -11.78 2.27 -14.04
C ALA A 58 -10.94 1.49 -13.01
N GLU A 59 -11.48 1.24 -11.82
CA GLU A 59 -10.79 0.49 -10.76
C GLU A 59 -10.40 -0.92 -11.22
N ALA A 60 -11.25 -1.56 -12.03
CA ALA A 60 -10.97 -2.88 -12.59
C ALA A 60 -9.73 -2.87 -13.51
N ALA A 61 -9.57 -1.84 -14.34
CA ALA A 61 -8.41 -1.71 -15.24
C ALA A 61 -7.10 -1.48 -14.46
N LEU A 62 -7.18 -0.64 -13.42
CA LEU A 62 -6.08 -0.43 -12.46
C LEU A 62 -5.65 -1.76 -11.83
N ILE A 63 -6.60 -2.58 -11.38
CA ILE A 63 -6.33 -3.88 -10.75
C ILE A 63 -5.83 -4.92 -11.77
N GLU A 64 -6.38 -4.96 -12.98
CA GLU A 64 -5.88 -5.88 -14.03
C GLU A 64 -4.41 -5.62 -14.34
N ARG A 65 -4.04 -4.34 -14.49
CA ARG A 65 -2.67 -3.88 -14.75
C ARG A 65 -1.95 -3.46 -13.48
N LEU A 66 -2.15 -4.21 -12.40
CA LEU A 66 -1.50 -3.97 -11.12
C LEU A 66 0.03 -3.90 -11.29
N ALA A 67 0.58 -2.74 -10.96
CA ALA A 67 2.01 -2.48 -10.92
C ALA A 67 2.53 -2.56 -9.48
N LEU A 68 1.75 -2.04 -8.53
CA LEU A 68 2.09 -2.04 -7.11
C LEU A 68 0.85 -2.14 -6.23
N PHE A 69 0.94 -2.93 -5.17
CA PHE A 69 0.07 -2.86 -4.01
C PHE A 69 0.91 -2.79 -2.73
N HIS A 70 0.54 -1.91 -1.82
CA HIS A 70 1.14 -1.82 -0.51
C HIS A 70 0.04 -1.76 0.55
N LEU A 71 0.23 -2.52 1.62
CA LEU A 71 -0.64 -2.55 2.77
C LEU A 71 0.21 -2.50 4.02
N ARG A 72 -0.09 -1.53 4.88
CA ARG A 72 0.51 -1.39 6.20
C ARG A 72 -0.57 -1.51 7.25
N VAL A 73 -0.35 -2.36 8.23
CA VAL A 73 -1.23 -2.56 9.38
C VAL A 73 -0.42 -2.37 10.65
N ARG A 74 -0.94 -1.59 11.59
CA ARG A 74 -0.31 -1.30 12.88
C ARG A 74 -1.34 -1.37 13.99
N ARG A 75 -0.92 -1.62 15.24
CA ARG A 75 -1.79 -1.58 16.42
C ARG A 75 -1.22 -0.66 17.50
N GLY A 76 -1.48 0.65 17.38
CA GLY A 76 -0.91 1.61 18.32
C GLY A 76 0.61 1.49 18.39
N MET A 77 1.14 1.17 19.58
CA MET A 77 2.57 0.91 19.83
C MET A 77 2.93 -0.58 19.86
N ASP A 78 1.95 -1.48 19.71
CA ASP A 78 2.16 -2.92 19.63
C ASP A 78 2.66 -3.28 18.23
N VAL A 79 3.96 -3.51 18.14
CA VAL A 79 4.67 -3.86 16.91
C VAL A 79 4.56 -5.34 16.58
N ASP A 80 4.26 -6.21 17.55
CA ASP A 80 4.31 -7.66 17.35
C ASP A 80 3.20 -8.13 16.40
N HIS A 81 2.07 -7.43 16.40
CA HIS A 81 0.92 -7.70 15.53
C HIS A 81 0.88 -6.83 14.27
N ALA A 82 1.82 -5.89 14.13
CA ALA A 82 1.91 -5.03 12.95
C ALA A 82 2.52 -5.79 11.77
N PHE A 83 2.20 -5.38 10.55
CA PHE A 83 2.86 -5.89 9.36
C PHE A 83 2.78 -4.92 8.20
N GLU A 84 3.71 -5.07 7.25
CA GLU A 84 3.69 -4.41 5.96
C GLU A 84 3.80 -5.46 4.84
N VAL A 85 3.03 -5.29 3.78
CA VAL A 85 2.98 -6.16 2.61
C VAL A 85 3.21 -5.31 1.39
N TYR A 86 4.09 -5.78 0.50
CA TYR A 86 4.33 -5.17 -0.79
C TYR A 86 4.12 -6.22 -1.88
N LEU A 87 3.42 -5.82 -2.93
CA LEU A 87 3.36 -6.52 -4.20
C LEU A 87 3.87 -5.57 -5.26
N GLY A 88 4.91 -5.95 -5.98
CA GLY A 88 5.53 -5.11 -7.00
C GLY A 88 5.99 -5.94 -8.19
N ARG A 89 5.89 -5.37 -9.39
CA ARG A 89 6.42 -6.00 -10.61
C ARG A 89 7.95 -5.94 -10.60
N ASN A 90 8.62 -7.07 -10.78
CA ASN A 90 10.07 -7.11 -10.99
C ASN A 90 10.44 -6.71 -12.43
N GLU A 91 11.74 -6.71 -12.76
CA GLU A 91 12.22 -6.35 -14.11
C GLU A 91 11.69 -7.29 -15.21
N GLY A 92 11.39 -8.55 -14.87
CA GLY A 92 10.77 -9.52 -15.77
C GLY A 92 9.27 -9.31 -15.97
N GLY A 93 8.66 -8.44 -15.15
CA GLY A 93 7.23 -8.16 -15.16
C GLY A 93 6.39 -9.11 -14.30
N ASP A 94 7.00 -9.97 -13.48
CA ASP A 94 6.28 -10.84 -12.55
C ASP A 94 5.98 -10.11 -11.24
N LEU A 95 4.82 -10.38 -10.61
CA LEU A 95 4.51 -9.82 -9.29
C LEU A 95 5.26 -10.56 -8.18
N GLU A 96 6.02 -9.83 -7.38
CA GLU A 96 6.71 -10.35 -6.20
C GLU A 96 6.02 -9.91 -4.93
N LEU A 97 5.77 -10.86 -4.03
CA LEU A 97 5.24 -10.64 -2.71
C LEU A 97 6.37 -10.50 -1.69
N TRP A 98 6.34 -9.40 -0.96
CA TRP A 98 7.26 -9.09 0.14
C TRP A 98 6.48 -8.84 1.42
N PHE A 99 7.06 -9.23 2.54
CA PHE A 99 6.42 -9.16 3.86
C PHE A 99 7.40 -8.65 4.91
N ALA A 100 6.96 -7.72 5.73
CA ALA A 100 7.66 -7.18 6.88
C ALA A 100 6.80 -7.37 8.14
N PRO A 101 7.12 -8.32 9.02
CA PRO A 101 6.47 -8.43 10.31
C PRO A 101 6.99 -7.39 11.31
N GLY A 102 6.08 -6.68 11.96
CA GLY A 102 6.39 -5.71 13.00
C GLY A 102 7.36 -4.61 12.56
N ALA A 103 8.54 -4.56 13.20
CA ALA A 103 9.62 -3.64 12.87
C ALA A 103 10.73 -4.27 12.01
N SER A 104 10.50 -5.48 11.49
CA SER A 104 11.49 -6.20 10.69
C SER A 104 11.60 -5.59 9.29
N ARG A 105 12.76 -5.80 8.64
CA ARG A 105 12.91 -5.47 7.22
C ARG A 105 11.99 -6.38 6.39
N ALA A 106 11.46 -5.83 5.30
CA ALA A 106 10.68 -6.62 4.36
C ALA A 106 11.57 -7.67 3.68
N GLU A 107 11.06 -8.90 3.60
CA GLU A 107 11.71 -10.00 2.90
C GLU A 107 10.83 -10.48 1.74
N ARG A 108 11.46 -10.89 0.64
CA ARG A 108 10.75 -11.47 -0.50
C ARG A 108 10.26 -12.86 -0.13
N CYS A 109 8.95 -13.05 -0.13
CA CYS A 109 8.32 -14.33 0.18
C CYS A 109 8.24 -15.23 -1.05
N VAL A 110 7.67 -14.71 -2.15
CA VAL A 110 7.37 -15.51 -3.35
C VAL A 110 7.20 -14.61 -4.58
N THR A 111 7.53 -15.14 -5.75
CA THR A 111 7.11 -14.58 -7.04
C THR A 111 5.81 -15.27 -7.44
N LEU A 112 4.74 -14.50 -7.64
CA LEU A 112 3.41 -15.02 -7.90
C LEU A 112 3.33 -15.61 -9.31
N ASP A 113 2.68 -16.77 -9.42
CA ASP A 113 2.23 -17.31 -10.69
C ASP A 113 0.87 -16.68 -11.08
N GLU A 114 0.34 -17.07 -12.24
CA GLU A 114 -0.95 -16.56 -12.74
C GLU A 114 -2.10 -16.76 -11.75
N CYS A 115 -2.09 -17.87 -10.99
CA CYS A 115 -3.11 -18.19 -10.00
C CYS A 115 -3.01 -17.26 -8.78
N GLY A 116 -1.79 -17.04 -8.29
CA GLY A 116 -1.50 -16.10 -7.20
C GLY A 116 -1.86 -14.67 -7.58
N GLU A 117 -1.50 -14.22 -8.79
CA GLU A 117 -1.90 -12.91 -9.29
C GLU A 117 -3.43 -12.78 -9.39
N GLY A 118 -4.12 -13.81 -9.91
CA GLY A 118 -5.58 -13.85 -10.00
C GLY A 118 -6.25 -13.70 -8.63
N LEU A 119 -5.73 -14.41 -7.62
CA LEU A 119 -6.22 -14.33 -6.25
C LEU A 119 -6.08 -12.93 -5.65
N VAL A 120 -4.95 -12.25 -5.88
CA VAL A 120 -4.75 -10.87 -5.44
C VAL A 120 -5.73 -9.94 -6.14
N ARG A 121 -5.83 -10.03 -7.47
CA ARG A 121 -6.73 -9.16 -8.25
C ARG A 121 -8.18 -9.30 -7.78
N GLU A 122 -8.66 -10.53 -7.61
CA GLU A 122 -10.01 -10.80 -7.10
C GLU A 122 -10.24 -10.15 -5.74
N ALA A 123 -9.29 -10.26 -4.81
CA ALA A 123 -9.41 -9.66 -3.48
C ALA A 123 -9.40 -8.12 -3.53
N LEU A 124 -8.59 -7.52 -4.41
CA LEU A 124 -8.51 -6.07 -4.58
C LEU A 124 -9.77 -5.46 -5.19
N VAL A 125 -10.53 -6.20 -6.01
CA VAL A 125 -11.81 -5.69 -6.57
C VAL A 125 -12.82 -5.37 -5.45
N GLY A 126 -12.78 -6.12 -4.35
CA GLY A 126 -13.62 -5.88 -3.19
C GLY A 126 -13.12 -4.76 -2.27
N LEU A 127 -11.88 -4.29 -2.43
CA LEU A 127 -11.27 -3.30 -1.55
C LEU A 127 -11.78 -1.90 -1.88
N ARG A 128 -12.51 -1.28 -0.96
CA ARG A 128 -12.96 0.12 -1.08
C ARG A 128 -12.01 1.05 -0.36
N LEU A 129 -11.36 1.91 -1.12
CA LEU A 129 -10.51 2.99 -0.60
C LEU A 129 -11.20 4.33 -0.86
N ASP A 130 -11.56 5.02 0.22
CA ASP A 130 -12.01 6.40 0.13
C ASP A 130 -10.78 7.26 -0.12
N ALA A 131 -10.76 7.96 -1.25
CA ALA A 131 -9.61 8.76 -1.67
C ALA A 131 -9.03 9.58 -0.52
N TRP A 132 -7.69 9.59 -0.43
CA TRP A 132 -6.91 10.37 0.53
C TRP A 132 -7.33 11.85 0.61
N ARG A 133 -8.01 12.34 -0.45
CA ARG A 133 -8.57 13.69 -0.70
C ARG A 133 -9.38 14.32 0.45
N SER A 134 -9.77 13.58 1.49
CA SER A 134 -10.48 14.13 2.65
C SER A 134 -9.61 14.29 3.90
N GLY A 135 -8.29 14.13 3.78
CA GLY A 135 -7.33 14.40 4.86
C GLY A 135 -7.73 13.71 6.17
N GLY A 136 -8.05 12.42 6.11
CA GLY A 136 -8.59 11.62 7.23
C GLY A 136 -8.10 12.11 8.60
N GLY A 137 -8.92 12.93 9.23
CA GLY A 137 -8.61 13.63 10.47
C GLY A 137 -8.60 12.70 11.69
N ALA A 138 -8.05 11.49 11.57
CA ALA A 138 -7.93 10.59 12.68
C ALA A 138 -6.68 10.97 13.51
N THR A 139 -6.89 11.56 14.68
CA THR A 139 -5.88 11.84 15.70
C THR A 139 -5.28 10.52 16.21
N PRO A 140 -3.95 10.26 16.15
CA PRO A 140 -3.32 8.98 16.52
C PRO A 140 -3.97 8.34 17.76
N SER A 141 -4.46 7.10 17.64
CA SER A 141 -5.03 6.38 18.79
C SER A 141 -4.06 5.30 19.24
N LEU A 142 -3.70 5.30 20.52
CA LEU A 142 -2.71 4.37 21.08
C LEU A 142 -3.22 2.93 21.26
N GLY A 143 -4.53 2.69 21.18
CA GLY A 143 -5.14 1.39 21.52
C GLY A 143 -5.91 0.67 20.41
N SER A 144 -6.06 1.26 19.23
CA SER A 144 -6.76 0.63 18.10
C SER A 144 -5.81 0.32 16.95
N TRP A 145 -6.19 -0.65 16.13
CA TRP A 145 -5.48 -0.94 14.89
C TRP A 145 -5.72 0.16 13.85
N SER A 146 -4.73 0.36 13.00
CA SER A 146 -4.73 1.30 11.88
C SER A 146 -4.20 0.62 10.65
N TRP A 147 -4.70 1.00 9.49
CA TRP A 147 -4.25 0.49 8.21
C TRP A 147 -4.05 1.64 7.22
N SER A 148 -3.11 1.49 6.30
CA SER A 148 -3.03 2.26 5.05
C SER A 148 -2.82 1.30 3.89
N ALA A 149 -3.40 1.62 2.75
CA ALA A 149 -3.26 0.84 1.55
C ALA A 149 -3.12 1.75 0.33
N GLU A 150 -2.26 1.34 -0.59
CA GLU A 150 -1.98 1.99 -1.86
C GLU A 150 -2.05 0.95 -2.97
N VAL A 151 -2.81 1.24 -4.03
CA VAL A 151 -2.96 0.37 -5.21
C VAL A 151 -2.67 1.20 -6.45
N ILE A 152 -1.72 0.75 -7.25
CA ILE A 152 -1.20 1.47 -8.42
C ILE A 152 -1.20 0.52 -9.61
N GLY A 153 -1.74 1.00 -10.73
CA GLY A 153 -1.83 0.26 -11.97
C GLY A 153 -2.44 1.09 -13.08
N ASP A 154 -2.16 0.74 -14.33
CA ASP A 154 -2.67 1.43 -15.52
C ASP A 154 -2.45 2.97 -15.52
N GLY A 155 -1.33 3.43 -14.95
CA GLY A 155 -1.01 4.85 -14.84
C GLY A 155 -1.86 5.63 -13.83
N MET A 156 -2.63 4.95 -12.99
CA MET A 156 -3.51 5.52 -11.97
C MET A 156 -3.12 5.00 -10.57
N GLY A 157 -3.65 5.67 -9.54
CA GLY A 157 -3.43 5.27 -8.16
C GLY A 157 -4.64 5.52 -7.27
N MET A 158 -4.93 4.56 -6.40
CA MET A 158 -5.87 4.72 -5.29
C MET A 158 -5.17 4.44 -3.97
N ALA A 159 -5.44 5.27 -2.98
CA ALA A 159 -4.89 5.14 -1.63
C ALA A 159 -5.97 5.46 -0.61
N GLY A 160 -5.90 4.80 0.54
CA GLY A 160 -6.79 5.00 1.66
C GLY A 160 -6.14 4.56 2.97
N TYR A 161 -6.75 4.98 4.07
CA TYR A 161 -6.33 4.57 5.41
C TYR A 161 -7.51 4.62 6.37
N GLY A 162 -7.38 3.91 7.48
CA GLY A 162 -8.43 3.85 8.49
C GLY A 162 -7.93 3.35 9.82
N ARG A 163 -8.82 3.37 10.81
CA ARG A 163 -8.56 2.91 12.17
C ARG A 163 -9.81 2.33 12.80
N ALA A 164 -9.65 1.30 13.63
CA ALA A 164 -10.71 0.60 14.35
C ALA A 164 -11.88 0.04 13.50
N VAL A 165 -12.04 0.48 12.25
CA VAL A 165 -12.92 -0.04 11.22
C VAL A 165 -12.05 -0.38 10.01
N ALA A 166 -12.13 -1.63 9.57
CA ALA A 166 -11.38 -2.13 8.43
C ALA A 166 -12.03 -1.56 7.17
N ALA A 167 -11.24 -1.24 6.14
CA ALA A 167 -11.80 -0.92 4.84
C ALA A 167 -12.75 -2.05 4.41
N GLU A 168 -13.84 -1.69 3.73
CA GLU A 168 -14.65 -2.72 3.07
C GLU A 168 -13.75 -3.53 2.14
N GLY A 169 -13.82 -4.86 2.24
CA GLY A 169 -12.97 -5.78 1.48
C GLY A 169 -11.57 -6.04 2.06
N LEU A 170 -11.08 -5.29 3.05
CA LEU A 170 -9.74 -5.51 3.62
C LEU A 170 -9.57 -6.92 4.22
N ALA A 171 -10.59 -7.47 4.86
CA ALA A 171 -10.57 -8.84 5.35
C ALA A 171 -10.38 -9.87 4.21
N GLY A 172 -10.97 -9.62 3.04
CA GLY A 172 -10.79 -10.44 1.84
C GLY A 172 -9.35 -10.38 1.31
N VAL A 173 -8.75 -9.19 1.31
CA VAL A 173 -7.32 -9.00 0.96
C VAL A 173 -6.43 -9.77 1.93
N VAL A 174 -6.63 -9.63 3.24
CA VAL A 174 -5.83 -10.37 4.24
C VAL A 174 -6.01 -11.88 4.11
N ALA A 175 -7.23 -12.36 3.83
CA ALA A 175 -7.47 -13.78 3.56
C ALA A 175 -6.76 -14.28 2.30
N ALA A 176 -6.70 -13.47 1.24
CA ALA A 176 -5.93 -13.78 0.03
C ALA A 176 -4.42 -13.86 0.34
N LEU A 177 -3.88 -12.90 1.09
CA LEU A 177 -2.47 -12.91 1.52
C LEU A 177 -2.13 -14.14 2.38
N ALA A 178 -3.03 -14.53 3.30
CA ALA A 178 -2.87 -15.73 4.10
C ALA A 178 -2.87 -17.00 3.22
N ARG A 179 -3.73 -17.07 2.20
CA ARG A 179 -3.74 -18.17 1.21
C ARG A 179 -2.48 -18.23 0.35
N LEU A 180 -1.79 -17.09 0.17
CA LEU A 180 -0.46 -17.02 -0.46
C LEU A 180 0.68 -17.39 0.51
N GLY A 181 0.36 -17.77 1.76
CA GLY A 181 1.31 -18.27 2.74
C GLY A 181 1.85 -17.22 3.71
N LEU A 182 1.32 -15.99 3.71
CA LEU A 182 1.72 -15.01 4.71
C LEU A 182 1.11 -15.32 6.09
N PRO A 183 1.86 -15.11 7.19
CA PRO A 183 1.38 -15.34 8.55
C PRO A 183 0.51 -14.16 9.01
N VAL A 184 -0.63 -13.96 8.37
CA VAL A 184 -1.57 -12.88 8.67
C VAL A 184 -3.00 -13.40 8.80
N GLU A 185 -3.80 -12.73 9.60
CA GLU A 185 -5.24 -13.00 9.70
C GLU A 185 -6.04 -11.73 9.93
N CYS A 186 -7.35 -11.80 9.70
CA CYS A 186 -8.29 -10.73 10.04
C CYS A 186 -9.45 -11.32 10.82
N ALA A 187 -9.34 -11.35 12.15
CA ALA A 187 -10.36 -11.89 13.02
C ALA A 187 -11.51 -10.88 13.22
N PRO A 188 -12.79 -11.33 13.23
CA PRO A 188 -13.92 -10.46 13.52
C PRO A 188 -13.78 -9.76 14.88
N GLY A 189 -13.88 -8.43 14.90
CA GLY A 189 -13.75 -7.62 16.12
C GLY A 189 -12.31 -7.29 16.55
N ASP A 190 -11.32 -8.06 16.10
CA ASP A 190 -9.90 -7.88 16.45
C ASP A 190 -9.09 -7.18 15.35
N GLY A 191 -9.60 -7.18 14.12
CA GLY A 191 -8.97 -6.53 12.97
C GLY A 191 -7.83 -7.37 12.35
N PRO A 192 -7.14 -6.81 11.34
CA PRO A 192 -6.02 -7.47 10.68
C PRO A 192 -4.77 -7.47 11.58
N ARG A 193 -4.03 -8.59 11.60
CA ARG A 193 -2.78 -8.75 12.36
C ARG A 193 -1.83 -9.78 11.75
N ALA A 194 -0.57 -9.70 12.13
CA ALA A 194 0.40 -10.78 11.97
C ALA A 194 0.18 -11.89 13.01
N CYS A 195 0.50 -13.13 12.66
CA CYS A 195 0.33 -14.35 13.46
C CYS A 195 1.66 -15.10 13.65
N LEU A 196 2.67 -14.40 14.17
CA LEU A 196 4.04 -14.93 14.34
C LEU A 196 4.22 -15.68 15.66
#